data_AF-A0A6G4V579-F1
#
_entry.id   AF-A0A6G4V579-F1
#
_cell.length_a   1.000
_cell.length_b   1.000
_cell.length_c   1.000
_cell.angle_alpha   90.00
_cell.angle_beta   90.00
_cell.angle_gamma   90.00
#
_symmetry.space_group_name_H-M   'P 1'
#
loop_
_entity.id
_entity.type
_entity.pdbx_description
1 polymer ?
#
loop_
_entity_poly.entity_id
_entity_poly.type
_entity_poly.pdbx_seq_one_letter_code
_entity_poly.pdbx_strand_id
1 'polypeptide(L)'
;MGTHRRPKPPSRARIATLGMAAGAVSLLPTQSQAAPKPTVDEVRKQVEKLYEEAEGPTEEYNAIREKQKKLQREADRAQDRLARKQQEINELREEIGPLAAAQYRSGGIDPSVQLFLSGDPDDYLDKAQMLDRTSNRQAEALSAMQSKQREIAQERMAAQQRLKALEETRTKAAKTKDEVQDKLAKARKLLNSLTAAQRAKMEAAQEREDAAAGASDSPATYNGPASGRGKAALDFAYAQLGKPYEWGSTGPNSFDCSGLTGSAWRAAGVSLPRTVKQQYDAGRKVAKSDMQPGDIIYWYNDNQHNGMYVGNGKAIHAPRTGKNVEIVPVDSMPFFAASRP
;
A
#
# COMPACT_ATOMS: atom_id res chain seq x y z
N MET A 1 -23.57 23.90 -55.08
CA MET A 1 -22.99 25.25 -55.23
C MET A 1 -22.41 25.61 -53.86
N GLY A 2 -21.10 25.47 -53.61
CA GLY A 2 -20.08 26.42 -54.07
C GLY A 2 -20.39 27.79 -53.46
N THR A 3 -19.68 28.30 -52.45
CA THR A 3 -18.32 28.81 -52.63
C THR A 3 -17.70 29.21 -51.28
N HIS A 4 -16.41 28.90 -51.15
CA HIS A 4 -15.50 29.50 -50.18
C HIS A 4 -15.42 31.02 -50.35
N ARG A 5 -15.28 31.77 -49.24
CA ARG A 5 -14.60 33.07 -49.26
C ARG A 5 -13.48 33.10 -48.23
N ARG A 6 -12.27 33.30 -48.76
CA ARG A 6 -11.02 33.57 -48.06
C ARG A 6 -10.90 35.06 -47.66
N PRO A 7 -9.94 35.41 -46.77
CA PRO A 7 -9.87 36.67 -46.01
C PRO A 7 -8.88 37.70 -46.58
N LYS A 8 -8.88 38.94 -46.03
CA LYS A 8 -7.74 39.91 -45.92
C LYS A 8 -8.24 41.30 -45.41
N PRO A 9 -7.38 42.25 -44.96
CA PRO A 9 -6.47 42.25 -43.81
C PRO A 9 -6.60 43.63 -43.02
N PRO A 10 -5.67 44.07 -42.14
CA PRO A 10 -5.95 45.03 -41.07
C PRO A 10 -5.82 46.50 -41.51
N SER A 11 -6.43 47.42 -40.74
CA SER A 11 -6.17 48.86 -40.85
C SER A 11 -5.92 49.51 -39.49
N ARG A 12 -5.13 50.57 -39.58
CA ARG A 12 -4.32 51.21 -38.55
C ARG A 12 -5.13 52.17 -37.66
N ALA A 13 -4.52 52.41 -36.49
CA ALA A 13 -4.40 53.69 -35.81
C ALA A 13 -5.68 54.41 -35.36
N ARG A 14 -5.82 54.57 -34.04
CA ARG A 14 -6.19 55.86 -33.46
C ARG A 14 -5.21 56.23 -32.36
N ILE A 15 -4.44 57.25 -32.68
CA ILE A 15 -3.69 58.11 -31.78
C ILE A 15 -4.71 58.87 -30.95
N ALA A 16 -4.57 58.81 -29.63
CA ALA A 16 -5.21 59.75 -28.71
C ALA A 16 -4.10 60.37 -27.85
N THR A 17 -3.60 61.51 -28.32
CA THR A 17 -2.82 62.46 -27.54
C THR A 17 -3.77 63.28 -26.68
N LEU A 18 -3.61 63.30 -25.35
CA LEU A 18 -3.99 64.45 -24.54
C LEU A 18 -3.28 64.41 -23.18
N GLY A 19 -2.61 65.53 -22.83
CA GLY A 19 -2.35 65.90 -21.44
C GLY A 19 -0.92 65.74 -20.93
N MET A 20 0.03 66.55 -21.43
CA MET A 20 1.22 66.89 -20.65
C MET A 20 0.80 67.77 -19.46
N ALA A 21 0.88 67.23 -18.25
CA ALA A 21 1.05 68.02 -17.03
C ALA A 21 2.44 67.72 -16.49
N ALA A 22 3.30 68.74 -16.54
CA ALA A 22 4.67 68.71 -16.08
C ALA A 22 4.71 68.57 -14.54
N GLY A 23 5.03 67.36 -14.08
CA GLY A 23 5.54 67.11 -12.74
C GLY A 23 6.81 66.29 -12.90
N ALA A 24 7.96 66.85 -12.54
CA ALA A 24 9.24 66.14 -12.51
C ALA A 24 9.18 65.07 -11.41
N VAL A 25 8.54 63.94 -11.71
CA VAL A 25 8.74 62.70 -10.97
C VAL A 25 10.06 62.15 -11.49
N SER A 26 11.10 62.29 -10.68
CA SER A 26 12.33 61.53 -10.83
C SER A 26 11.95 60.05 -10.87
N LEU A 27 11.92 59.50 -12.08
CA LEU A 27 11.97 58.07 -12.33
C LEU A 27 13.34 57.61 -11.86
N LEU A 28 13.51 57.45 -10.55
CA LEU A 28 14.50 56.54 -10.03
C LEU A 28 14.18 55.20 -10.69
N PRO A 29 15.14 54.55 -11.38
CA PRO A 29 14.96 53.17 -11.75
C PRO A 29 14.77 52.43 -10.44
N THR A 30 13.54 52.06 -10.13
CA THR A 30 13.29 51.00 -9.18
C THR A 30 13.91 49.78 -9.85
N GLN A 31 15.17 49.52 -9.50
CA GLN A 31 15.73 48.20 -9.61
C GLN A 31 14.69 47.31 -8.93
N SER A 32 13.90 46.62 -9.75
CA SER A 32 13.29 45.36 -9.38
C SER A 32 14.46 44.48 -8.97
N GLN A 33 14.86 44.62 -7.70
CA GLN A 33 15.74 43.69 -7.04
C GLN A 33 14.91 42.42 -6.98
N ALA A 34 15.03 41.62 -8.02
CA ALA A 34 14.59 40.24 -8.01
C ALA A 34 15.08 39.67 -6.69
N ALA A 35 14.16 39.16 -5.87
CA ALA A 35 14.46 38.60 -4.56
C ALA A 35 15.75 37.76 -4.67
N PRO A 36 16.72 37.94 -3.74
CA PRO A 36 18.01 37.27 -3.83
C PRO A 36 17.77 35.77 -4.07
N LYS A 37 18.38 35.24 -5.13
CA LYS A 37 18.24 33.82 -5.44
C LYS A 37 18.65 33.02 -4.20
N PRO A 38 17.87 32.01 -3.78
CA PRO A 38 18.16 31.26 -2.57
C PRO A 38 19.58 30.69 -2.63
N THR A 39 20.26 30.76 -1.51
CA THR A 39 21.61 30.21 -1.34
C THR A 39 21.61 28.69 -1.49
N VAL A 40 22.77 28.09 -1.75
CA VAL A 40 22.89 26.63 -1.91
C VAL A 40 22.41 25.90 -0.65
N ASP A 41 22.69 26.45 0.53
CA ASP A 41 22.26 25.88 1.81
C ASP A 41 20.75 25.99 2.04
N GLU A 42 20.12 27.09 1.62
CA GLU A 42 18.66 27.22 1.68
C GLU A 42 17.97 26.22 0.75
N VAL A 43 18.48 26.06 -0.47
CA VAL A 43 17.96 25.06 -1.41
C VAL A 43 18.14 23.64 -0.87
N ARG A 44 19.30 23.33 -0.29
CA ARG A 44 19.57 22.04 0.36
C ARG A 44 18.53 21.75 1.46
N LYS A 45 18.34 22.67 2.39
CA LYS A 45 17.37 22.54 3.49
C LYS A 45 15.93 22.39 3.00
N GLN A 46 15.54 23.12 1.95
CA GLN A 46 14.21 23.00 1.36
C GLN A 46 13.98 21.65 0.68
N VAL A 47 14.98 21.16 -0.06
CA VAL A 47 14.93 19.82 -0.68
C VAL A 47 14.87 18.74 0.39
N GLU A 48 15.65 18.89 1.46
CA GLU A 48 15.62 17.98 2.60
C GLU A 48 14.26 17.92 3.27
N LYS A 49 13.69 19.09 3.59
CA LYS A 49 12.35 19.19 4.13
C LYS A 49 11.29 18.56 3.22
N LEU A 50 11.37 18.77 1.90
CA LEU A 50 10.42 18.17 0.96
C LEU A 50 10.51 16.64 0.90
N TYR A 51 11.71 16.07 1.08
CA TYR A 51 11.88 14.63 1.16
C TYR A 51 11.37 14.08 2.50
N GLU A 52 11.64 14.75 3.62
CA GLU A 52 11.07 14.39 4.94
C GLU A 52 9.53 14.47 4.92
N GLU A 53 8.95 15.55 4.40
CA GLU A 53 7.49 15.72 4.24
C GLU A 53 6.86 14.69 3.27
N ALA A 54 7.67 13.98 2.48
CA ALA A 54 7.21 12.91 1.59
C ALA A 54 7.22 11.52 2.25
N GLU A 55 7.88 11.33 3.40
CA GLU A 55 7.98 10.03 4.09
C GLU A 55 6.63 9.57 4.67
N GLY A 56 5.89 10.45 5.35
CA GLY A 56 4.56 10.13 5.87
C GLY A 56 3.58 9.65 4.79
N PRO A 57 3.35 10.43 3.72
CA PRO A 57 2.52 9.99 2.59
C PRO A 57 3.04 8.73 1.88
N THR A 58 4.36 8.55 1.84
CA THR A 58 5.01 7.33 1.32
C THR A 58 4.59 6.09 2.12
N GLU A 59 4.65 6.15 3.44
CA GLU A 59 4.22 5.06 4.32
C GLU A 59 2.71 4.83 4.27
N GLU A 60 1.91 5.90 4.18
CA GLU A 60 0.47 5.78 3.98
C GLU A 60 0.14 5.07 2.66
N TYR A 61 0.82 5.43 1.57
CA TYR A 61 0.65 4.77 0.29
C TYR A 61 1.01 3.28 0.35
N ASN A 62 2.13 2.94 0.98
CA ASN A 62 2.55 1.55 1.20
C ASN A 62 1.46 0.78 1.98
N ALA A 63 0.88 1.38 3.02
CA ALA A 63 -0.21 0.78 3.81
C ALA A 63 -1.49 0.56 2.97
N ILE A 64 -1.85 1.54 2.12
CA ILE A 64 -2.99 1.42 1.22
C ILE A 64 -2.75 0.29 0.21
N ARG A 65 -1.55 0.16 -0.36
CA ARG A 65 -1.23 -0.92 -1.30
C ARG A 65 -1.36 -2.30 -0.67
N GLU A 66 -0.92 -2.48 0.58
CA GLU A 66 -1.11 -3.75 1.28
C GLU A 66 -2.58 -4.05 1.59
N LYS A 67 -3.36 -3.03 1.98
CA LYS A 67 -4.81 -3.17 2.15
C LYS A 67 -5.49 -3.55 0.83
N GLN A 68 -5.09 -2.93 -0.28
CA GLN A 68 -5.61 -3.23 -1.61
C GLN A 68 -5.31 -4.69 -2.01
N LYS A 69 -4.07 -5.17 -1.80
CA LYS A 69 -3.70 -6.58 -2.06
C LYS A 69 -4.53 -7.54 -1.21
N LYS A 70 -4.78 -7.22 0.07
CA LYS A 70 -5.62 -8.04 0.96
C LYS A 70 -7.06 -8.09 0.46
N LEU A 71 -7.66 -6.95 0.16
CA LEU A 71 -9.03 -6.86 -0.35
C LEU A 71 -9.21 -7.59 -1.68
N GLN A 72 -8.22 -7.52 -2.59
CA GLN A 72 -8.25 -8.27 -3.84
C GLN A 72 -8.31 -9.79 -3.57
N ARG A 73 -7.40 -10.31 -2.73
CA ARG A 73 -7.41 -11.75 -2.36
C ARG A 73 -8.72 -12.17 -1.69
N GLU A 74 -9.31 -11.31 -0.86
CA GLU A 74 -10.60 -11.61 -0.24
C GLU A 74 -11.76 -11.61 -1.24
N ALA A 75 -11.73 -10.72 -2.24
CA ALA A 75 -12.70 -10.70 -3.33
C ALA A 75 -12.60 -11.97 -4.20
N ASP A 76 -11.39 -12.37 -4.59
CA ASP A 76 -11.15 -13.60 -5.36
C ASP A 76 -11.67 -14.82 -4.59
N ARG A 77 -11.34 -14.94 -3.31
CA ARG A 77 -11.84 -16.03 -2.44
C ARG A 77 -13.36 -16.00 -2.27
N ALA A 78 -13.98 -14.82 -2.26
CA ALA A 78 -15.43 -14.69 -2.17
C ALA A 78 -16.10 -15.19 -3.45
N GLN A 79 -15.54 -14.87 -4.62
CA GLN A 79 -16.01 -15.40 -5.90
C GLN A 79 -15.93 -16.94 -5.93
N ASP A 80 -14.81 -17.52 -5.48
CA ASP A 80 -14.65 -18.97 -5.38
C ASP A 80 -15.68 -19.62 -4.44
N ARG A 81 -15.95 -19.00 -3.28
CA ARG A 81 -16.97 -19.48 -2.33
C ARG A 81 -18.37 -19.41 -2.94
N LEU A 82 -18.68 -18.34 -3.66
CA LEU A 82 -19.98 -18.19 -4.34
C LEU A 82 -20.17 -19.25 -5.42
N ALA A 83 -19.14 -19.55 -6.21
CA ALA A 83 -19.18 -20.61 -7.23
C ALA A 83 -19.46 -21.98 -6.60
N ARG A 84 -18.72 -22.35 -5.54
CA ARG A 84 -18.94 -23.62 -4.83
C ARG A 84 -20.34 -23.72 -4.22
N LYS A 85 -20.82 -22.68 -3.54
CA LYS A 85 -22.18 -22.67 -2.98
C LYS A 85 -23.26 -22.77 -4.04
N GLN A 86 -23.04 -22.15 -5.20
CA GLN A 86 -23.98 -22.26 -6.32
C GLN A 86 -24.01 -23.69 -6.89
N GLN A 87 -22.86 -24.36 -6.93
CA GLN A 87 -22.78 -25.78 -7.30
C GLN A 87 -23.52 -26.66 -6.28
N GLU A 88 -23.34 -26.46 -4.98
CA GLU A 88 -24.07 -27.19 -3.94
C GLU A 88 -25.60 -27.04 -4.11
N ILE A 89 -26.09 -25.86 -4.49
CA ILE A 89 -27.52 -25.66 -4.81
C ILE A 89 -27.95 -26.44 -6.05
N ASN A 90 -27.09 -26.52 -7.07
CA ASN A 90 -27.41 -27.27 -8.29
C ASN A 90 -27.46 -28.78 -8.00
N GLU A 91 -26.55 -29.30 -7.19
CA GLU A 91 -26.54 -30.69 -6.73
C GLU A 91 -27.82 -31.02 -5.93
N LEU A 92 -28.21 -30.14 -4.99
CA LEU A 92 -29.48 -30.29 -4.26
C LEU A 92 -30.71 -30.25 -5.18
N ARG A 93 -30.67 -29.44 -6.26
CA ARG A 93 -31.74 -29.39 -7.27
C ARG A 93 -31.81 -30.68 -8.09
N GLU A 94 -30.66 -31.27 -8.42
CA GLU A 94 -30.57 -32.56 -9.11
C GLU A 94 -31.08 -33.71 -8.23
N GLU A 95 -30.91 -33.63 -6.90
CA GLU A 95 -31.46 -34.60 -5.96
C GLU A 95 -32.99 -34.56 -5.89
N ILE A 96 -33.59 -33.36 -5.78
CA ILE A 96 -35.06 -33.22 -5.66
C ILE A 96 -35.81 -33.25 -7.00
N GLY A 97 -35.14 -32.90 -8.10
CA GLY A 97 -35.73 -32.70 -9.42
C GLY A 97 -36.44 -33.93 -10.03
N PRO A 98 -35.79 -35.11 -10.07
CA PRO A 98 -36.40 -36.34 -10.63
C PRO A 98 -37.69 -36.75 -9.93
N LEU A 99 -37.73 -36.56 -8.60
CA LEU A 99 -38.90 -36.91 -7.79
C LEU A 99 -40.04 -35.90 -7.96
N ALA A 100 -39.73 -34.60 -7.99
CA ALA A 100 -40.72 -33.57 -8.34
C ALA A 100 -41.31 -33.82 -9.74
N ALA A 101 -40.48 -34.22 -10.71
CA ALA A 101 -40.93 -34.59 -12.05
C ALA A 101 -41.79 -35.88 -12.05
N ALA A 102 -41.48 -36.84 -11.18
CA ALA A 102 -42.29 -38.06 -11.02
C ALA A 102 -43.67 -37.77 -10.43
N GLN A 103 -43.75 -36.96 -9.36
CA GLN A 103 -45.01 -36.50 -8.76
C GLN A 103 -45.87 -35.70 -9.75
N TYR A 104 -45.24 -34.87 -10.59
CA TYR A 104 -45.94 -34.14 -11.64
C TYR A 104 -46.52 -35.10 -12.71
N ARG A 105 -45.74 -36.10 -13.16
CA ARG A 105 -46.18 -37.09 -14.16
C ARG A 105 -47.27 -38.03 -13.63
N SER A 106 -47.34 -38.29 -12.33
CA SER A 106 -48.40 -39.12 -11.74
C SER A 106 -49.75 -38.39 -11.62
N GLY A 107 -49.89 -37.21 -12.23
CA GLY A 107 -51.16 -36.48 -12.32
C GLY A 107 -51.59 -35.82 -11.02
N GLY A 108 -50.68 -35.64 -10.06
CA GLY A 108 -50.97 -35.00 -8.77
C GLY A 108 -51.72 -35.88 -7.77
N ILE A 109 -51.89 -37.18 -8.04
CA ILE A 109 -52.36 -38.11 -7.01
C ILE A 109 -51.25 -38.26 -5.98
N ASP A 110 -51.54 -37.83 -4.76
CA ASP A 110 -50.60 -37.87 -3.65
C ASP A 110 -50.16 -39.33 -3.40
N PRO A 111 -48.85 -39.60 -3.22
CA PRO A 111 -48.35 -40.95 -2.93
C PRO A 111 -49.02 -41.61 -1.73
N SER A 112 -49.48 -40.83 -0.74
CA SER A 112 -50.26 -41.34 0.39
C SER A 112 -51.65 -41.86 0.00
N VAL A 113 -52.28 -41.27 -1.03
CA VAL A 113 -53.55 -41.74 -1.60
C VAL A 113 -53.34 -43.02 -2.41
N GLN A 114 -52.22 -43.14 -3.14
CA GLN A 114 -51.86 -44.40 -3.82
C GLN A 114 -51.55 -45.51 -2.82
N LEU A 115 -50.90 -45.17 -1.71
CA LEU A 115 -50.61 -46.08 -0.61
C LEU A 115 -51.88 -46.55 0.10
N PHE A 116 -52.86 -45.67 0.31
CA PHE A 116 -54.16 -46.04 0.88
C PHE A 116 -54.95 -47.04 0.00
N LEU A 117 -54.73 -47.01 -1.31
CA LEU A 117 -55.38 -47.90 -2.27
C LEU A 117 -54.64 -49.23 -2.48
N SER A 118 -53.53 -49.49 -1.78
CA SER A 118 -52.82 -50.77 -1.90
C SER A 118 -53.59 -51.90 -1.18
N GLY A 119 -53.91 -52.97 -1.89
CA GLY A 119 -54.71 -54.08 -1.37
C GLY A 119 -53.98 -55.12 -0.51
N ASP A 120 -52.65 -54.99 -0.34
CA ASP A 120 -51.80 -55.97 0.37
C ASP A 120 -51.05 -55.29 1.54
N PRO A 121 -51.14 -55.83 2.79
CA PRO A 121 -50.51 -55.25 3.98
C PRO A 121 -48.97 -55.20 3.96
N ASP A 122 -48.29 -56.19 3.38
CA ASP A 122 -46.82 -56.23 3.33
C ASP A 122 -46.31 -55.19 2.32
N ASP A 123 -47.00 -55.13 1.19
CA ASP A 123 -46.77 -54.22 0.08
C ASP A 123 -47.00 -52.75 0.49
N TYR A 124 -47.95 -52.51 1.42
CA TYR A 124 -48.17 -51.21 2.06
C TYR A 124 -46.98 -50.78 2.92
N LEU A 125 -46.50 -51.64 3.82
CA LEU A 125 -45.45 -51.30 4.78
C LEU A 125 -44.13 -50.94 4.08
N ASP A 126 -43.76 -51.69 3.04
CA ASP A 126 -42.56 -51.42 2.25
C ASP A 126 -42.64 -50.07 1.51
N LYS A 127 -43.78 -49.79 0.86
CA LYS A 127 -44.01 -48.51 0.17
C LYS A 127 -44.05 -47.34 1.15
N ALA A 128 -44.62 -47.53 2.34
CA ALA A 128 -44.67 -46.52 3.40
C ALA A 128 -43.27 -46.14 3.91
N GLN A 129 -42.40 -47.12 4.17
CA GLN A 129 -41.02 -46.85 4.61
C GLN A 129 -40.18 -46.17 3.54
N MET A 130 -40.35 -46.55 2.26
CA MET A 130 -39.67 -45.88 1.15
C MET A 130 -40.14 -44.43 1.00
N LEU A 131 -41.46 -44.19 1.10
CA LEU A 131 -42.03 -42.85 1.02
C LEU A 131 -41.55 -41.95 2.16
N ASP A 132 -41.52 -42.46 3.40
CA ASP A 132 -41.05 -41.70 4.57
C ASP A 132 -39.57 -41.30 4.43
N ARG A 133 -38.69 -42.26 4.12
CA ARG A 133 -37.25 -41.97 3.89
C ARG A 133 -37.03 -40.94 2.78
N THR A 134 -37.79 -41.07 1.69
CA THR A 134 -37.71 -40.17 0.55
C THR A 134 -38.20 -38.77 0.90
N SER A 135 -39.31 -38.67 1.62
CA SER A 135 -39.90 -37.39 2.03
C SER A 135 -39.01 -36.66 3.03
N ASN A 136 -38.40 -37.39 3.98
CA ASN A 136 -37.44 -36.82 4.93
C ASN A 136 -36.19 -36.27 4.21
N ARG A 137 -35.63 -37.02 3.25
CA ARG A 137 -34.52 -36.53 2.42
C ARG A 137 -34.89 -35.28 1.62
N GLN A 138 -36.10 -35.21 1.07
CA GLN A 138 -36.58 -34.00 0.37
C GLN A 138 -36.69 -32.80 1.30
N ALA A 139 -37.25 -32.98 2.49
CA ALA A 139 -37.37 -31.92 3.49
C ALA A 139 -35.98 -31.40 3.91
N GLU A 140 -35.02 -32.31 4.13
CA GLU A 140 -33.63 -31.96 4.40
C GLU A 140 -32.97 -31.21 3.23
N ALA A 141 -33.12 -31.70 2.00
CA ALA A 141 -32.56 -31.06 0.82
C ALA A 141 -33.14 -29.65 0.57
N LEU A 142 -34.45 -29.45 0.76
CA LEU A 142 -35.09 -28.15 0.67
C LEU A 142 -34.63 -27.19 1.77
N SER A 143 -34.53 -27.67 3.01
CA SER A 143 -34.02 -26.89 4.14
C SER A 143 -32.56 -26.48 3.90
N ALA A 144 -31.73 -27.41 3.43
CA ALA A 144 -30.35 -27.16 3.05
C ALA A 144 -30.27 -26.12 1.93
N MET A 145 -31.06 -26.27 0.87
CA MET A 145 -31.10 -25.33 -0.24
C MET A 145 -31.47 -23.91 0.21
N GLN A 146 -32.48 -23.76 1.07
CA GLN A 146 -32.84 -22.47 1.66
C GLN A 146 -31.71 -21.88 2.50
N SER A 147 -30.99 -22.70 3.28
CA SER A 147 -29.81 -22.26 4.03
C SER A 147 -28.71 -21.76 3.10
N LYS A 148 -28.38 -22.52 2.05
CA LYS A 148 -27.36 -22.14 1.06
C LYS A 148 -27.73 -20.86 0.32
N GLN A 149 -29.00 -20.66 0.01
CA GLN A 149 -29.47 -19.40 -0.60
C GLN A 149 -29.22 -18.20 0.32
N ARG A 150 -29.50 -18.32 1.62
CA ARG A 150 -29.21 -17.26 2.61
C ARG A 150 -27.71 -16.99 2.72
N GLU A 151 -26.89 -18.05 2.75
CA GLU A 151 -25.43 -17.93 2.79
C GLU A 151 -24.87 -17.24 1.53
N ILE A 152 -25.39 -17.57 0.34
CA ILE A 152 -25.02 -16.89 -0.92
C ILE A 152 -25.40 -15.41 -0.86
N ALA A 153 -26.59 -15.07 -0.38
CA ALA A 153 -27.02 -13.68 -0.26
C ALA A 153 -26.10 -12.89 0.68
N GLN A 154 -25.75 -13.46 1.83
CA GLN A 154 -24.80 -12.87 2.78
C GLN A 154 -23.40 -12.69 2.16
N GLU A 155 -22.88 -13.72 1.49
CA GLU A 155 -21.56 -13.65 0.85
C GLU A 155 -21.54 -12.62 -0.29
N ARG A 156 -22.61 -12.49 -1.07
CA ARG A 156 -22.74 -11.46 -2.12
C ARG A 156 -22.70 -10.05 -1.52
N MET A 157 -23.44 -9.80 -0.44
CA MET A 157 -23.40 -8.51 0.25
C MET A 157 -22.00 -8.19 0.78
N ALA A 158 -21.34 -9.16 1.42
CA ALA A 158 -19.98 -8.98 1.92
C ALA A 158 -18.97 -8.75 0.78
N ALA A 159 -19.11 -9.46 -0.35
CA ALA A 159 -18.29 -9.25 -1.55
C ALA A 159 -18.48 -7.84 -2.13
N GLN A 160 -19.72 -7.34 -2.23
CA GLN A 160 -20.02 -5.98 -2.69
C GLN A 160 -19.37 -4.93 -1.78
N GLN A 161 -19.43 -5.11 -0.46
CA GLN A 161 -18.76 -4.21 0.49
C GLN A 161 -17.24 -4.20 0.31
N ARG A 162 -16.62 -5.37 0.06
CA ARG A 162 -15.18 -5.47 -0.20
C ARG A 162 -14.78 -4.80 -1.51
N LEU A 163 -15.58 -4.94 -2.56
CA LEU A 163 -15.35 -4.27 -3.84
C LEU A 163 -15.43 -2.75 -3.70
N LYS A 164 -16.43 -2.24 -2.97
CA LYS A 164 -16.52 -0.81 -2.66
C LYS A 164 -15.30 -0.32 -1.88
N ALA A 165 -14.89 -1.06 -0.84
CA ALA A 165 -13.68 -0.74 -0.08
C ALA A 165 -12.42 -0.78 -0.97
N LEU A 166 -12.36 -1.68 -1.95
CA LEU A 166 -11.25 -1.78 -2.91
C LEU A 166 -11.21 -0.53 -3.81
N GLU A 167 -12.35 -0.08 -4.32
CA GLU A 167 -12.45 1.16 -5.11
C GLU A 167 -12.02 2.40 -4.30
N GLU A 168 -12.51 2.53 -3.06
CA GLU A 168 -12.09 3.60 -2.15
C GLU A 168 -10.58 3.59 -1.90
N THR A 169 -9.98 2.40 -1.70
CA THR A 169 -8.52 2.29 -1.55
C THR A 169 -7.76 2.68 -2.82
N ARG A 170 -8.29 2.38 -4.02
CA ARG A 170 -7.66 2.79 -5.30
C ARG A 170 -7.65 4.30 -5.45
N THR A 171 -8.77 4.97 -5.16
CA THR A 171 -8.86 6.43 -5.19
C THR A 171 -7.92 7.07 -4.18
N LYS A 172 -7.88 6.53 -2.95
CA LYS A 172 -6.96 7.02 -1.92
C LYS A 172 -5.50 6.83 -2.32
N ALA A 173 -5.15 5.67 -2.87
CA ALA A 173 -3.80 5.38 -3.35
C ALA A 173 -3.36 6.35 -4.45
N ALA A 174 -4.24 6.68 -5.40
CA ALA A 174 -3.95 7.65 -6.45
C ALA A 174 -3.66 9.03 -5.85
N LYS A 175 -4.53 9.54 -4.97
CA LYS A 175 -4.34 10.83 -4.32
C LYS A 175 -3.04 10.91 -3.51
N THR A 176 -2.76 9.90 -2.68
CA THR A 176 -1.53 9.86 -1.87
C THR A 176 -0.30 9.76 -2.77
N LYS A 177 -0.39 9.04 -3.90
CA LYS A 177 0.69 8.95 -4.88
C LYS A 177 0.97 10.30 -5.53
N ASP A 178 -0.06 11.01 -5.95
CA ASP A 178 0.07 12.34 -6.55
C ASP A 178 0.72 13.31 -5.56
N GLU A 179 0.34 13.25 -4.28
CA GLU A 179 0.94 14.07 -3.23
C GLU A 179 2.45 13.79 -3.04
N VAL A 180 2.88 12.52 -3.05
CA VAL A 180 4.32 12.17 -3.01
C VAL A 180 5.02 12.69 -4.26
N GLN A 181 4.44 12.48 -5.44
CA GLN A 181 5.02 12.91 -6.71
C GLN A 181 5.16 14.43 -6.80
N ASP A 182 4.19 15.18 -6.28
CA ASP A 182 4.25 16.64 -6.23
C ASP A 182 5.39 17.15 -5.34
N LYS A 183 5.60 16.55 -4.16
CA LYS A 183 6.73 16.91 -3.28
C LYS A 183 8.07 16.58 -3.94
N LEU A 184 8.18 15.40 -4.55
CA LEU A 184 9.39 14.99 -5.28
C LEU A 184 9.65 15.89 -6.50
N ALA A 185 8.61 16.32 -7.22
CA ALA A 185 8.71 17.22 -8.36
C ALA A 185 9.18 18.62 -7.93
N LYS A 186 8.66 19.15 -6.81
CA LYS A 186 9.13 20.40 -6.21
C LYS A 186 10.61 20.32 -5.83
N ALA A 187 11.04 19.23 -5.19
CA ALA A 187 12.44 19.00 -4.84
C ALA A 187 13.34 18.95 -6.07
N ARG A 188 12.93 18.21 -7.11
CA ARG A 188 13.65 18.16 -8.40
C ARG A 188 13.75 19.54 -9.06
N LYS A 189 12.67 20.34 -9.03
CA LYS A 189 12.68 21.70 -9.58
C LYS A 189 13.67 22.62 -8.84
N LEU A 190 13.75 22.51 -7.52
CA LEU A 190 14.73 23.23 -6.71
C LEU A 190 16.16 22.80 -7.04
N LEU A 191 16.43 21.49 -7.12
CA LEU A 191 17.75 20.96 -7.52
C LEU A 191 18.15 21.40 -8.94
N ASN A 192 17.20 21.41 -9.87
CA ASN A 192 17.44 21.86 -11.26
C ASN A 192 17.64 23.36 -11.39
N SER A 193 17.25 24.15 -10.39
CA SER A 193 17.52 25.61 -10.36
C SER A 193 18.98 25.94 -10.04
N LEU A 194 19.74 24.97 -9.50
CA LEU A 194 21.15 25.12 -9.19
C LEU A 194 22.04 24.95 -10.43
N THR A 195 23.13 25.71 -10.49
CA THR A 195 24.20 25.50 -11.46
C THR A 195 25.02 24.24 -11.13
N ALA A 196 25.79 23.73 -12.09
CA ALA A 196 26.68 22.58 -11.87
C ALA A 196 27.67 22.82 -10.71
N ALA A 197 28.22 24.04 -10.60
CA ALA A 197 29.12 24.40 -9.51
C ALA A 197 28.42 24.42 -8.14
N GLN A 198 27.15 24.84 -8.09
CA GLN A 198 26.35 24.82 -6.86
C GLN A 198 25.97 23.39 -6.45
N ARG A 199 25.64 22.51 -7.41
CA ARG A 199 25.40 21.09 -7.13
C ARG A 199 26.64 20.39 -6.59
N ALA A 200 27.80 20.59 -7.23
CA ALA A 200 29.06 20.02 -6.74
C ALA A 200 29.40 20.51 -5.31
N LYS A 201 29.11 21.78 -4.99
CA LYS A 201 29.26 22.29 -3.61
C LYS A 201 28.31 21.62 -2.63
N MET A 202 27.07 21.35 -3.04
CA MET A 202 26.09 20.66 -2.21
C MET A 202 26.48 19.19 -1.98
N GLU A 203 26.89 18.48 -3.04
CA GLU A 203 27.37 17.10 -2.96
C GLU A 203 28.59 17.00 -2.04
N ALA A 204 29.59 17.86 -2.22
CA ALA A 204 30.76 17.90 -1.33
C ALA A 204 30.42 18.33 0.11
N ALA A 205 29.34 19.09 0.34
CA ALA A 205 28.87 19.39 1.69
C ALA A 205 28.18 18.17 2.31
N GLN A 206 27.39 17.45 1.52
CA GLN A 206 26.72 16.23 1.94
C GLN A 206 27.73 15.13 2.27
N GLU A 207 28.74 14.91 1.43
CA GLU A 207 29.81 13.92 1.68
C GLU A 207 30.57 14.22 2.97
N ARG A 208 30.82 15.51 3.27
CA ARG A 208 31.47 15.92 4.51
C ARG A 208 30.59 15.69 5.74
N GLU A 209 29.28 15.93 5.60
CA GLU A 209 28.30 15.68 6.65
C GLU A 209 28.13 14.17 6.91
N ASP A 210 28.06 13.38 5.84
CA ASP A 210 27.98 11.91 5.90
C ASP A 210 29.25 11.30 6.51
N ALA A 211 30.43 11.83 6.14
CA ALA A 211 31.70 11.44 6.76
C ALA A 211 31.75 11.82 8.26
N ALA A 212 31.25 13.01 8.64
CA ALA A 212 31.17 13.43 10.04
C ALA A 212 30.16 12.60 10.85
N ALA A 213 29.08 12.14 10.21
CA ALA A 213 28.08 11.25 10.81
C ALA A 213 28.54 9.78 10.87
N GLY A 214 29.68 9.44 10.27
CA GLY A 214 30.22 8.08 10.21
C GLY A 214 29.46 7.15 9.25
N ALA A 215 28.76 7.72 8.27
CA ALA A 215 27.92 7.02 7.30
C ALA A 215 28.71 6.36 6.16
N SER A 216 29.95 6.79 5.89
CA SER A 216 30.63 6.49 4.61
C SER A 216 31.68 5.37 4.60
N ASP A 217 32.08 4.79 5.74
CA ASP A 217 33.24 3.86 5.79
C ASP A 217 32.95 2.53 6.52
N SER A 218 31.69 2.12 6.57
CA SER A 218 31.32 0.84 7.20
C SER A 218 31.53 -0.33 6.23
N PRO A 219 32.23 -1.41 6.64
CA PRO A 219 32.43 -2.58 5.80
C PRO A 219 31.08 -3.22 5.43
N ALA A 220 31.00 -3.89 4.28
CA ALA A 220 29.78 -4.58 3.83
C ALA A 220 29.41 -5.82 4.68
N THR A 221 30.18 -6.11 5.72
CA THR A 221 29.97 -7.22 6.65
C THR A 221 29.80 -6.72 8.08
N TYR A 222 28.86 -7.32 8.81
CA TYR A 222 28.64 -7.00 10.21
C TYR A 222 29.61 -7.80 11.11
N ASN A 223 30.42 -7.07 11.89
CA ASN A 223 31.41 -7.63 12.82
C ASN A 223 31.12 -7.31 14.30
N GLY A 224 29.90 -6.87 14.62
CA GLY A 224 29.49 -6.55 15.99
C GLY A 224 29.01 -7.77 16.79
N PRO A 225 28.52 -7.56 18.03
CA PRO A 225 28.25 -8.63 18.99
C PRO A 225 26.93 -9.40 18.74
N ALA A 226 26.17 -9.08 17.69
CA ALA A 226 24.93 -9.80 17.39
C ALA A 226 25.17 -11.30 17.17
N SER A 227 24.18 -12.11 17.51
CA SER A 227 24.18 -13.56 17.27
C SER A 227 22.84 -14.03 16.68
N GLY A 228 22.79 -15.28 16.24
CA GLY A 228 21.56 -15.92 15.74
C GLY A 228 20.87 -15.13 14.62
N ARG A 229 19.54 -14.97 14.73
CA ARG A 229 18.73 -14.26 13.74
C ARG A 229 19.07 -12.77 13.63
N GLY A 230 19.40 -12.12 14.75
CA GLY A 230 19.80 -10.71 14.75
C GLY A 230 21.07 -10.49 13.92
N LYS A 231 22.06 -11.39 14.05
CA LYS A 231 23.26 -11.35 13.20
C LYS A 231 22.94 -11.58 11.73
N ALA A 232 22.15 -12.61 11.41
CA ALA A 232 21.78 -12.89 10.02
C ALA A 232 21.05 -11.72 9.35
N ALA A 233 20.16 -11.04 10.09
CA ALA A 233 19.47 -9.87 9.59
C ALA A 233 20.45 -8.69 9.38
N LEU A 234 21.38 -8.47 10.31
CA LEU A 234 22.40 -7.42 10.17
C LEU A 234 23.41 -7.70 9.06
N ASP A 235 23.84 -8.96 8.87
CA ASP A 235 24.69 -9.37 7.77
C ASP A 235 24.03 -9.02 6.42
N PHE A 236 22.73 -9.30 6.29
CA PHE A 236 21.96 -8.88 5.12
C PHE A 236 21.93 -7.36 4.98
N ALA A 237 21.59 -6.62 6.03
CA ALA A 237 21.46 -5.17 5.99
C ALA A 237 22.79 -4.48 5.61
N TYR A 238 23.90 -4.92 6.19
CA TYR A 238 25.25 -4.42 5.90
C TYR A 238 25.64 -4.64 4.43
N ALA A 239 25.25 -5.78 3.85
CA ALA A 239 25.47 -6.04 2.42
C ALA A 239 24.65 -5.12 1.50
N GLN A 240 23.72 -4.31 2.05
CA GLN A 240 22.96 -3.31 1.30
C GLN A 240 23.51 -1.89 1.43
N LEU A 241 24.55 -1.67 2.24
CA LEU A 241 25.18 -0.34 2.39
C LEU A 241 25.53 0.25 1.02
N GLY A 242 25.24 1.54 0.84
CA GLY A 242 25.48 2.25 -0.42
C GLY A 242 24.41 2.02 -1.50
N LYS A 243 23.45 1.10 -1.33
CA LYS A 243 22.35 0.96 -2.30
C LYS A 243 21.38 2.14 -2.21
N PRO A 244 20.80 2.58 -3.35
CA PRO A 244 19.93 3.75 -3.37
C PRO A 244 18.62 3.50 -2.62
N TYR A 245 18.10 4.55 -2.00
CA TYR A 245 16.72 4.59 -1.55
C TYR A 245 15.77 4.62 -2.74
N GLU A 246 14.76 3.75 -2.72
CA GLU A 246 13.66 3.80 -3.68
C GLU A 246 12.34 3.50 -2.99
N TRP A 247 11.41 4.43 -3.14
CA TRP A 247 10.08 4.33 -2.55
C TRP A 247 9.36 3.03 -2.96
N GLY A 248 8.87 2.28 -1.96
CA GLY A 248 8.14 1.04 -2.18
C GLY A 248 9.04 -0.16 -2.50
N SER A 249 10.36 0.04 -2.58
CA SER A 249 11.30 -1.00 -2.93
C SER A 249 11.63 -1.91 -1.74
N THR A 250 11.88 -3.19 -2.05
CA THR A 250 12.23 -4.24 -1.07
C THR A 250 13.43 -5.05 -1.55
N GLY A 251 14.28 -4.44 -2.38
CA GLY A 251 15.46 -5.09 -2.96
C GLY A 251 15.22 -5.74 -4.34
N PRO A 252 16.28 -6.31 -4.93
CA PRO A 252 17.63 -6.38 -4.37
C PRO A 252 18.49 -5.12 -4.67
N ASN A 253 18.06 -4.25 -5.59
CA ASN A 253 18.90 -3.15 -6.09
C ASN A 253 18.71 -1.83 -5.32
N SER A 254 17.60 -1.69 -4.61
CA SER A 254 17.21 -0.48 -3.87
C SER A 254 16.28 -0.87 -2.73
N PHE A 255 16.10 0.01 -1.75
CA PHE A 255 15.23 -0.25 -0.60
C PHE A 255 14.55 1.03 -0.14
N ASP A 256 13.33 0.95 0.40
CA ASP A 256 12.86 1.93 1.37
C ASP A 256 13.11 1.45 2.81
N CYS A 257 12.84 2.28 3.81
CA CYS A 257 13.16 2.01 5.22
C CYS A 257 12.56 0.69 5.71
N SER A 258 11.23 0.55 5.58
CA SER A 258 10.49 -0.64 5.97
C SER A 258 10.79 -1.84 5.07
N GLY A 259 11.20 -1.60 3.81
CA GLY A 259 11.64 -2.63 2.87
C GLY A 259 13.00 -3.22 3.22
N LEU A 260 13.96 -2.40 3.68
CA LEU A 260 15.28 -2.86 4.14
C LEU A 260 15.13 -3.75 5.39
N THR A 261 14.46 -3.24 6.42
CA THR A 261 14.21 -3.95 7.68
C THR A 261 13.46 -5.26 7.45
N GLY A 262 12.39 -5.22 6.64
CA GLY A 262 11.59 -6.40 6.29
C GLY A 262 12.38 -7.45 5.50
N SER A 263 13.28 -7.03 4.60
CA SER A 263 14.10 -7.96 3.81
C SER A 263 15.24 -8.57 4.62
N ALA A 264 15.87 -7.77 5.48
CA ALA A 264 16.89 -8.23 6.42
C ALA A 264 16.36 -9.33 7.35
N TRP A 265 15.23 -9.09 8.00
CA TRP A 265 14.62 -10.10 8.87
C TRP A 265 14.08 -11.30 8.11
N ARG A 266 13.61 -11.12 6.87
CA ARG A 266 13.24 -12.24 5.99
C ARG A 266 14.43 -13.15 5.70
N ALA A 267 15.61 -12.59 5.43
CA ALA A 267 16.85 -13.36 5.27
C ALA A 267 17.23 -14.14 6.54
N ALA A 268 16.84 -13.65 7.71
CA ALA A 268 16.97 -14.33 9.00
C ALA A 268 15.80 -15.29 9.34
N GLY A 269 14.86 -15.51 8.41
CA GLY A 269 13.72 -16.42 8.59
C GLY A 269 12.52 -15.83 9.35
N VAL A 270 12.45 -14.50 9.53
CA VAL A 270 11.32 -13.81 10.19
C VAL A 270 10.58 -12.95 9.17
N SER A 271 9.28 -13.22 9.00
CA SER A 271 8.43 -12.43 8.10
C SER A 271 7.85 -11.23 8.82
N LEU A 272 8.25 -10.04 8.39
CA LEU A 272 7.71 -8.78 8.88
C LEU A 272 6.64 -8.21 7.93
N PRO A 273 5.63 -7.50 8.46
CA PRO A 273 4.72 -6.70 7.65
C PRO A 273 5.45 -5.62 6.83
N ARG A 274 4.77 -5.08 5.81
CA ARG A 274 5.42 -4.21 4.81
C ARG A 274 5.74 -2.82 5.34
N THR A 275 4.91 -2.24 6.21
CA THR A 275 5.02 -0.82 6.58
C THR A 275 5.63 -0.64 7.96
N VAL A 276 6.25 0.51 8.19
CA VAL A 276 6.91 0.84 9.46
C VAL A 276 5.95 0.64 10.63
N LYS A 277 4.74 1.20 10.54
CA LYS A 277 3.70 1.06 11.56
C LYS A 277 3.33 -0.40 11.84
N GLN A 278 3.15 -1.22 10.81
CA GLN A 278 2.79 -2.62 11.01
C GLN A 278 3.95 -3.43 11.63
N GLN A 279 5.20 -3.11 11.28
CA GLN A 279 6.37 -3.71 11.90
C GLN A 279 6.47 -3.31 13.38
N TYR A 280 6.23 -2.03 13.69
CA TYR A 280 6.13 -1.55 15.07
C TYR A 280 5.08 -2.34 15.82
N ASP A 281 3.86 -2.45 15.29
CA ASP A 281 2.75 -3.15 15.95
C ASP A 281 3.04 -4.66 16.15
N ALA A 282 3.77 -5.29 15.23
CA ALA A 282 4.09 -6.73 15.29
C ALA A 282 5.23 -7.11 16.27
N GLY A 283 6.20 -6.23 16.50
CA GLY A 283 7.38 -6.52 17.32
C GLY A 283 7.13 -6.41 18.83
N ARG A 284 7.90 -7.17 19.63
CA ARG A 284 7.92 -7.02 21.09
C ARG A 284 8.61 -5.72 21.45
N LYS A 285 7.98 -4.85 22.23
CA LYS A 285 8.55 -3.55 22.60
C LYS A 285 9.79 -3.72 23.48
N VAL A 286 10.80 -2.89 23.23
CA VAL A 286 12.08 -2.90 23.92
C VAL A 286 12.40 -1.48 24.40
N ALA A 287 12.82 -1.34 25.66
CA ALA A 287 13.28 -0.07 26.17
C ALA A 287 14.59 0.35 25.48
N LYS A 288 14.83 1.65 25.31
CA LYS A 288 16.04 2.15 24.63
C LYS A 288 17.34 1.62 25.27
N SER A 289 17.37 1.42 26.58
CA SER A 289 18.50 0.84 27.33
C SER A 289 18.74 -0.64 27.04
N ASP A 290 17.72 -1.36 26.59
CA ASP A 290 17.71 -2.82 26.44
C ASP A 290 17.84 -3.26 24.98
N MET A 291 18.10 -2.29 24.08
CA MET A 291 18.26 -2.54 22.66
C MET A 291 19.46 -3.45 22.41
N GLN A 292 19.24 -4.47 21.59
CA GLN A 292 20.25 -5.41 21.15
C GLN A 292 20.41 -5.30 19.64
N PRO A 293 21.63 -5.51 19.10
CA PRO A 293 21.84 -5.49 17.66
C PRO A 293 20.86 -6.42 16.92
N GLY A 294 20.16 -5.86 15.93
CA GLY A 294 19.06 -6.49 15.20
C GLY A 294 17.70 -5.90 15.52
N ASP A 295 17.51 -5.31 16.71
CA ASP A 295 16.27 -4.62 17.08
C ASP A 295 15.92 -3.52 16.07
N ILE A 296 14.63 -3.35 15.80
CA ILE A 296 14.13 -2.32 14.90
C ILE A 296 13.93 -1.04 15.72
N ILE A 297 14.52 0.05 15.24
CA ILE A 297 14.34 1.40 15.79
C ILE A 297 13.31 2.13 14.95
N TYR A 298 12.43 2.86 15.62
CA TYR A 298 11.42 3.71 15.00
C TYR A 298 11.70 5.16 15.37
N TRP A 299 11.72 6.02 14.36
CA TRP A 299 11.91 7.45 14.51
C TRP A 299 10.63 8.21 14.18
N TYR A 300 10.55 9.43 14.73
CA TYR A 300 9.42 10.35 14.64
C TYR A 300 8.15 9.84 15.35
N ASN A 301 7.35 10.76 15.89
CA ASN A 301 6.27 10.44 16.84
C ASN A 301 5.13 9.56 16.29
N ASP A 302 5.07 9.37 14.98
CA ASP A 302 4.08 8.57 14.28
C ASP A 302 4.68 7.33 13.57
N ASN A 303 5.95 6.99 13.87
CA ASN A 303 6.68 5.87 13.27
C ASN A 303 6.73 5.96 11.74
N GLN A 304 7.07 7.14 11.21
CA GLN A 304 7.24 7.34 9.77
C GLN A 304 8.50 6.68 9.20
N HIS A 305 9.50 6.43 10.05
CA HIS A 305 10.78 5.90 9.63
C HIS A 305 11.29 4.80 10.54
N ASN A 306 12.04 3.85 9.97
CA ASN A 306 12.71 2.83 10.76
C ASN A 306 14.07 2.39 10.21
N GLY A 307 14.81 1.72 11.09
CA GLY A 307 16.11 1.13 10.81
C GLY A 307 16.40 0.00 11.78
N MET A 308 17.58 -0.59 11.69
CA MET A 308 18.02 -1.66 12.58
C MET A 308 19.15 -1.17 13.47
N TYR A 309 19.05 -1.42 14.77
CA TYR A 309 20.13 -1.16 15.71
C TYR A 309 21.32 -2.07 15.41
N VAL A 310 22.52 -1.50 15.28
CA VAL A 310 23.74 -2.26 14.95
C VAL A 310 24.69 -2.40 16.15
N GLY A 311 24.34 -1.78 17.29
CA GLY A 311 25.20 -1.65 18.46
C GLY A 311 25.88 -0.28 18.55
N ASN A 312 26.52 -0.01 19.69
CA ASN A 312 27.31 1.21 19.94
C ASN A 312 26.55 2.53 19.64
N GLY A 313 25.25 2.58 19.93
CA GLY A 313 24.44 3.77 19.69
C GLY A 313 24.24 4.11 18.22
N LYS A 314 24.39 3.15 17.30
CA LYS A 314 24.22 3.33 15.85
C LYS A 314 23.10 2.47 15.27
N ALA A 315 22.57 2.90 14.12
CA ALA A 315 21.56 2.18 13.36
C ALA A 315 21.85 2.22 11.86
N ILE A 316 21.49 1.13 11.16
CA ILE A 316 21.47 1.07 9.70
C ILE A 316 20.06 1.32 9.19
N HIS A 317 19.90 2.16 8.16
CA HIS A 317 18.60 2.46 7.58
C HIS A 317 18.70 2.83 6.09
N ALA A 318 17.56 2.77 5.40
CA ALA A 318 17.41 3.37 4.07
C ALA A 318 16.69 4.72 4.27
N PRO A 319 17.40 5.87 4.14
CA PRO A 319 16.93 7.17 4.61
C PRO A 319 15.79 7.74 3.77
N ARG A 320 16.08 8.31 2.60
CA ARG A 320 15.12 9.01 1.76
C ARG A 320 15.61 9.13 0.32
N THR A 321 14.73 9.59 -0.56
CA THR A 321 15.06 9.78 -1.99
C THR A 321 16.32 10.63 -2.14
N GLY A 322 17.25 10.18 -3.00
CA GLY A 322 18.53 10.86 -3.24
C GLY A 322 19.64 10.51 -2.24
N LYS A 323 19.36 9.64 -1.28
CA LYS A 323 20.35 9.08 -0.35
C LYS A 323 20.44 7.56 -0.50
N ASN A 324 21.50 7.00 0.06
CA ASN A 324 21.78 5.57 0.02
C ASN A 324 21.62 4.96 1.41
N VAL A 325 21.51 3.64 1.48
CA VAL A 325 21.54 2.89 2.74
C VAL A 325 22.83 3.25 3.49
N GLU A 326 22.68 3.71 4.72
CA GLU A 326 23.76 4.26 5.53
C GLU A 326 23.63 3.87 7.00
N ILE A 327 24.69 4.10 7.76
CA ILE A 327 24.71 3.94 9.22
C ILE A 327 24.82 5.31 9.87
N VAL A 328 23.95 5.59 10.82
CA VAL A 328 23.88 6.85 11.55
C VAL A 328 23.80 6.61 13.06
N PRO A 329 24.18 7.59 13.90
CA PRO A 329 23.86 7.54 15.32
C PRO A 329 22.35 7.41 15.53
N VAL A 330 21.91 6.65 16.53
CA VAL A 330 20.47 6.50 16.86
C VAL A 330 19.81 7.86 17.15
N ASP A 331 20.58 8.77 17.73
CA ASP A 331 20.14 10.11 18.14
C ASP A 331 20.23 11.16 17.03
N SER A 332 20.59 10.79 15.79
CA SER A 332 20.56 11.70 14.64
C SER A 332 19.14 12.12 14.25
N MET A 333 18.14 11.33 14.65
CA MET A 333 16.72 11.56 14.43
C MET A 333 15.95 11.40 15.75
N PRO A 334 14.78 12.03 15.92
CA PRO A 334 13.96 11.87 17.12
C PRO A 334 13.57 10.40 17.37
N PHE A 335 14.22 9.76 18.35
CA PHE A 335 13.90 8.39 18.75
C PHE A 335 12.48 8.32 19.29
N PHE A 336 11.67 7.39 18.75
CA PHE A 336 10.32 7.14 19.24
C PHE A 336 10.24 5.84 20.04
N ALA A 337 10.65 4.72 19.45
CA ALA A 337 10.57 3.41 20.09
C ALA A 337 11.55 2.40 19.49
N ALA A 338 11.67 1.24 20.16
CA ALA A 338 12.34 0.07 19.62
C ALA A 338 11.48 -1.19 19.78
N SER A 339 11.65 -2.15 18.87
CA SER A 339 11.01 -3.46 18.96
C SER A 339 11.96 -4.59 18.54
N ARG A 340 11.73 -5.78 19.09
CA ARG A 340 12.42 -7.02 18.74
C ARG A 340 11.44 -7.95 18.01
N PRO A 341 11.66 -8.24 16.71
CA PRO A 341 11.02 -9.35 15.99
C PRO A 341 11.35 -10.70 16.61
#